data_AF-A0A5C7XCX1-F1
#
_entry.id   AF-A0A5C7XCX1-F1
#
_cell.length_a   1.000
_cell.length_b   1.000
_cell.length_c   1.000
_cell.angle_alpha   90.00
_cell.angle_beta   90.00
_cell.angle_gamma   90.00
#
_symmetry.space_group_name_H-M   'P 1'
#
loop_
_entity.id
_entity.type
_entity.pdbx_description
1 polymer ?
#
loop_
_entity_poly.entity_id
_entity_poly.type
_entity_poly.pdbx_seq_one_letter_code
_entity_poly.pdbx_strand_id
1 'polypeptide(L)'
;MPELPYFDLLIDDRPARGELSQLWEDQVHWGYWETPNSADGTLADYVAAMELMNGVLLEAGRVADGQTLLDVGCGFGGTIRQINATHSDMALTGLNIDPRQLSAAAAVSTPAAGNTIAWFEGDACQLPFEDNSFDRILAVECIFHFPSREKFLVEAARVLKPGGYLAVSDFVP
;
A
#
# COMPACT_ATOMS: atom_id res chain seq x y z
N MET A 1 3.19 -21.65 1.33
CA MET A 1 2.35 -20.44 1.41
C MET A 1 0.91 -20.89 1.64
N PRO A 2 0.14 -20.26 2.53
CA PRO A 2 -1.30 -20.52 2.57
C PRO A 2 -1.91 -20.13 1.22
N GLU A 3 -2.77 -20.98 0.65
CA GLU A 3 -3.56 -20.61 -0.53
C GLU A 3 -4.50 -19.46 -0.14
N LEU A 4 -4.41 -18.34 -0.84
CA LEU A 4 -5.28 -17.18 -0.67
C LEU A 4 -6.21 -17.09 -1.89
N PRO A 5 -7.27 -17.92 -1.96
CA PRO A 5 -8.02 -18.18 -3.19
C PRO A 5 -8.72 -16.94 -3.78
N TYR A 6 -8.93 -15.88 -2.98
CA TYR A 6 -9.54 -14.65 -3.50
C TYR A 6 -8.59 -13.81 -4.35
N PHE A 7 -7.27 -13.84 -4.06
CA PHE A 7 -6.30 -13.12 -4.87
C PHE A 7 -6.11 -13.78 -6.24
N ASP A 8 -6.26 -15.09 -6.31
CA ASP A 8 -6.28 -15.80 -7.60
C ASP A 8 -7.49 -15.37 -8.44
N LEU A 9 -8.68 -15.20 -7.83
CA LEU A 9 -9.84 -14.64 -8.54
C LEU A 9 -9.60 -13.21 -9.04
N LEU A 10 -8.96 -12.35 -8.23
CA LEU A 10 -8.62 -10.98 -8.64
C LEU A 10 -7.60 -10.94 -9.79
N ILE A 11 -6.63 -11.83 -9.77
CA ILE A 11 -5.62 -11.95 -10.82
C ILE A 11 -6.25 -12.51 -12.11
N ASP A 12 -7.11 -13.52 -11.99
CA ASP A 12 -7.76 -14.16 -13.13
C ASP A 12 -8.82 -13.26 -13.82
N ASP A 13 -9.48 -12.37 -13.07
CA ASP A 13 -10.46 -11.41 -13.62
C ASP A 13 -9.80 -10.20 -14.31
N ARG A 14 -8.55 -9.85 -13.94
CA ARG A 14 -7.84 -8.67 -14.46
C ARG A 14 -7.68 -8.63 -15.99
N PRO A 15 -7.28 -9.72 -16.68
CA PRO A 15 -7.24 -9.74 -18.14
C PRO A 15 -8.60 -9.48 -18.79
N ALA A 16 -9.70 -9.79 -18.10
CA ALA A 16 -11.06 -9.67 -18.61
C ALA A 16 -11.69 -8.28 -18.35
N ARG A 17 -11.07 -7.42 -17.53
CA ARG A 17 -11.65 -6.13 -17.07
C ARG A 17 -13.07 -6.28 -16.52
N GLY A 18 -13.35 -7.38 -15.82
CA GLY A 18 -14.62 -7.58 -15.11
C GLY A 18 -14.87 -6.52 -14.03
N GLU A 19 -16.11 -6.39 -13.55
CA GLU A 19 -16.48 -5.38 -12.53
C GLU A 19 -15.61 -5.48 -11.26
N LEU A 20 -15.21 -6.69 -10.86
CA LEU A 20 -14.32 -6.91 -9.72
C LEU A 20 -12.90 -6.41 -10.01
N SER A 21 -12.35 -6.67 -11.18
CA SER A 21 -11.05 -6.11 -11.54
C SER A 21 -11.06 -4.58 -11.64
N GLN A 22 -12.16 -3.94 -12.06
CA GLN A 22 -12.29 -2.47 -12.11
C GLN A 22 -12.38 -1.83 -10.72
N LEU A 23 -13.06 -2.48 -9.77
CA LEU A 23 -13.10 -2.05 -8.36
C LEU A 23 -11.71 -2.11 -7.69
N TRP A 24 -10.81 -2.99 -8.16
CA TRP A 24 -9.52 -3.31 -7.55
C TRP A 24 -8.34 -3.05 -8.52
N GLU A 25 -8.58 -2.21 -9.54
CA GLU A 25 -7.59 -1.88 -10.58
C GLU A 25 -6.42 -1.11 -9.95
N ASP A 26 -6.71 -0.25 -8.97
CA ASP A 26 -5.72 0.60 -8.34
C ASP A 26 -5.46 0.29 -6.86
N GLN A 27 -6.51 0.27 -6.03
CA GLN A 27 -6.41 0.14 -4.57
C GLN A 27 -7.16 -1.10 -4.08
N VAL A 28 -6.65 -1.71 -3.00
CA VAL A 28 -7.14 -2.97 -2.44
C VAL A 28 -7.31 -2.81 -0.93
N HIS A 29 -8.19 -1.90 -0.52
CA HIS A 29 -8.54 -1.65 0.87
C HIS A 29 -9.90 -0.94 0.97
N TRP A 30 -10.44 -0.75 2.17
CA TRP A 30 -11.68 -0.03 2.35
C TRP A 30 -11.53 1.48 2.11
N GLY A 31 -12.68 2.13 1.90
CA GLY A 31 -12.79 3.57 1.75
C GLY A 31 -13.01 4.30 3.07
N TYR A 32 -12.66 5.58 3.09
CA TYR A 32 -13.00 6.53 4.13
C TYR A 32 -14.00 7.56 3.59
N TRP A 33 -15.14 7.69 4.27
CA TRP A 33 -16.14 8.72 3.98
C TRP A 33 -16.20 9.71 5.14
N GLU A 34 -15.91 10.98 4.88
CA GLU A 34 -16.10 12.05 5.88
C GLU A 34 -17.57 12.22 6.27
N THR A 35 -18.47 12.03 5.30
CA THR A 35 -19.92 12.07 5.50
C THR A 35 -20.53 10.75 5.01
N PRO A 36 -20.52 9.67 5.80
CA PRO A 36 -20.96 8.35 5.34
C PRO A 36 -22.40 8.30 4.82
N ASN A 37 -23.27 9.18 5.33
CA ASN A 37 -24.67 9.26 4.91
C ASN A 37 -24.86 9.82 3.47
N SER A 38 -23.81 10.38 2.86
CA SER A 38 -23.86 10.84 1.46
C SER A 38 -23.23 9.87 0.47
N ALA A 39 -22.74 8.71 0.92
CA ALA A 39 -22.22 7.67 0.05
C ALA A 39 -23.32 7.19 -0.92
N ASP A 40 -23.01 7.14 -2.20
CA ASP A 40 -23.94 6.67 -3.24
C ASP A 40 -23.67 5.23 -3.68
N GLY A 41 -22.55 4.65 -3.22
CA GLY A 41 -22.19 3.25 -3.42
C GLY A 41 -21.77 2.92 -4.86
N THR A 42 -21.56 3.93 -5.70
CA THR A 42 -21.02 3.74 -7.05
C THR A 42 -19.53 3.39 -7.01
N LEU A 43 -19.00 2.81 -8.09
CA LEU A 43 -17.56 2.56 -8.22
C LEU A 43 -16.74 3.84 -8.00
N ALA A 44 -17.19 4.96 -8.56
CA ALA A 44 -16.49 6.24 -8.42
C ALA A 44 -16.46 6.73 -6.96
N ASP A 45 -17.56 6.55 -6.21
CA ASP A 45 -17.63 6.85 -4.78
C ASP A 45 -16.65 5.98 -3.97
N TYR A 46 -16.61 4.67 -4.23
CA TYR A 46 -15.64 3.79 -3.58
C TYR A 46 -14.18 4.15 -3.89
N VAL A 47 -13.86 4.43 -5.16
CA VAL A 47 -12.50 4.84 -5.56
C VAL A 47 -12.10 6.14 -4.84
N ALA A 48 -12.97 7.15 -4.84
CA ALA A 48 -12.73 8.39 -4.13
C ALA A 48 -12.54 8.16 -2.62
N ALA A 49 -13.35 7.30 -2.01
CA ALA A 49 -13.24 6.96 -0.60
C ALA A 49 -11.91 6.23 -0.28
N MET A 50 -11.43 5.34 -1.15
CA MET A 50 -10.12 4.71 -0.99
C MET A 50 -8.98 5.74 -1.09
N GLU A 51 -9.03 6.66 -2.06
CA GLU A 51 -8.06 7.75 -2.17
C GLU A 51 -8.05 8.66 -0.92
N LEU A 52 -9.23 8.94 -0.36
CA LEU A 52 -9.37 9.69 0.89
C LEU A 52 -8.78 8.92 2.09
N MET A 53 -9.00 7.60 2.17
CA MET A 53 -8.41 6.76 3.21
C MET A 53 -6.87 6.85 3.17
N ASN A 54 -6.28 6.78 1.97
CA ASN A 54 -4.86 7.01 1.80
C ASN A 54 -4.46 8.41 2.28
N GLY A 55 -5.22 9.46 1.90
CA GLY A 55 -4.98 10.83 2.38
C GLY A 55 -4.89 10.92 3.91
N VAL A 56 -5.86 10.33 4.63
CA VAL A 56 -5.86 10.26 6.09
C VAL A 56 -4.61 9.57 6.62
N LEU A 57 -4.21 8.45 5.99
CA LEU A 57 -3.04 7.69 6.43
C LEU A 57 -1.73 8.44 6.15
N LEU A 58 -1.61 9.12 5.00
CA LEU A 58 -0.46 9.95 4.65
C LEU A 58 -0.29 11.12 5.63
N GLU A 59 -1.39 11.75 6.03
CA GLU A 59 -1.37 12.79 7.06
C GLU A 59 -0.92 12.23 8.42
N ALA A 60 -1.51 11.12 8.88
CA ALA A 60 -1.12 10.46 10.12
C ALA A 60 0.36 10.03 10.12
N GLY A 61 0.84 9.55 8.97
CA GLY A 61 2.23 9.19 8.73
C GLY A 61 3.15 10.39 8.53
N ARG A 62 2.65 11.62 8.44
CA ARG A 62 3.45 12.82 8.15
C ARG A 62 4.30 12.66 6.88
N VAL A 63 3.69 12.08 5.85
CA VAL A 63 4.32 11.92 4.55
C VAL A 63 4.52 13.30 3.94
N ALA A 64 5.70 13.55 3.41
CA ALA A 64 6.06 14.79 2.76
C ALA A 64 7.15 14.53 1.71
N ASP A 65 7.31 15.46 0.78
CA ASP A 65 8.31 15.41 -0.30
C ASP A 65 9.73 15.12 0.19
N GLY A 66 10.53 14.48 -0.68
CA GLY A 66 11.94 14.18 -0.40
C GLY A 66 12.19 12.97 0.52
N GLN A 67 11.16 12.23 0.93
CA GLN A 67 11.28 11.14 1.89
C GLN A 67 11.52 9.77 1.24
N THR A 68 12.21 8.89 1.97
CA THR A 68 12.30 7.46 1.66
C THR A 68 11.15 6.72 2.34
N LEU A 69 10.25 6.14 1.55
CA LEU A 69 9.00 5.54 2.02
C LEU A 69 8.89 4.07 1.62
N LEU A 70 8.49 3.23 2.57
CA LEU A 70 8.15 1.83 2.36
C LEU A 70 6.64 1.61 2.53
N ASP A 71 6.00 1.04 1.53
CA ASP A 71 4.63 0.54 1.60
C ASP A 71 4.67 -1.00 1.75
N VAL A 72 4.30 -1.50 2.93
CA VAL A 72 4.37 -2.93 3.27
C VAL A 72 3.03 -3.59 3.00
N GLY A 73 3.05 -4.68 2.24
CA GLY A 73 1.83 -5.28 1.71
C GLY A 73 1.22 -4.41 0.61
N CYS A 74 2.05 -3.85 -0.26
CA CYS A 74 1.64 -2.82 -1.24
C CYS A 74 0.62 -3.28 -2.30
N GLY A 75 0.28 -4.57 -2.33
CA GLY A 75 -0.65 -5.16 -3.29
C GLY A 75 -0.28 -4.80 -4.73
N PHE A 76 -1.23 -4.21 -5.45
CA PHE A 76 -1.04 -3.75 -6.83
C PHE A 76 -0.46 -2.33 -6.96
N GLY A 77 0.01 -1.73 -5.86
CA GLY A 77 0.78 -0.49 -5.87
C GLY A 77 -0.03 0.80 -5.93
N GLY A 78 -1.33 0.76 -5.65
CA GLY A 78 -2.20 1.94 -5.68
C GLY A 78 -1.72 3.09 -4.80
N THR A 79 -1.39 2.79 -3.54
CA THR A 79 -0.88 3.79 -2.58
C THR A 79 0.41 4.43 -3.07
N ILE A 80 1.37 3.63 -3.56
CA ILE A 80 2.60 4.13 -4.18
C ILE A 80 2.31 5.03 -5.39
N ARG A 81 1.36 4.66 -6.27
CA ARG A 81 0.98 5.50 -7.42
C ARG A 81 0.33 6.82 -6.99
N GLN A 82 -0.53 6.80 -5.99
CA GLN A 82 -1.15 8.01 -5.45
C GLN A 82 -0.09 8.94 -4.87
N ILE A 83 0.87 8.43 -4.10
CA ILE A 83 2.00 9.21 -3.58
C ILE A 83 2.85 9.75 -4.73
N ASN A 84 3.19 8.92 -5.72
CA ASN A 84 3.98 9.34 -6.88
C ASN A 84 3.33 10.47 -7.70
N ALA A 85 2.00 10.55 -7.71
CA ALA A 85 1.26 11.61 -8.40
C ALA A 85 1.12 12.91 -7.58
N THR A 86 1.27 12.84 -6.25
CA THR A 86 0.96 13.94 -5.33
C THR A 86 2.17 14.52 -4.60
N HIS A 87 3.29 13.81 -4.61
CA HIS A 87 4.53 14.18 -3.93
C HIS A 87 5.73 14.19 -4.89
N SER A 88 6.78 14.88 -4.50
CA SER A 88 8.00 15.07 -5.30
C SER A 88 9.28 14.60 -4.59
N ASP A 89 10.30 14.26 -5.38
CA ASP A 89 11.63 13.83 -4.94
C ASP A 89 11.64 12.65 -3.93
N MET A 90 10.61 11.79 -3.98
CA MET A 90 10.43 10.64 -3.10
C MET A 90 11.26 9.42 -3.56
N ALA A 91 11.72 8.62 -2.60
CA ALA A 91 12.22 7.26 -2.84
C ALA A 91 11.17 6.24 -2.37
N LEU A 92 10.35 5.76 -3.30
CA LEU A 92 9.19 4.91 -3.03
C LEU A 92 9.55 3.43 -3.19
N THR A 93 9.24 2.65 -2.16
CA THR A 93 9.47 1.21 -2.14
C THR A 93 8.17 0.48 -1.81
N GLY A 94 7.70 -0.41 -2.69
CA GLY A 94 6.61 -1.33 -2.38
C GLY A 94 7.14 -2.72 -2.06
N LEU A 95 6.72 -3.30 -0.93
CA LEU A 95 7.03 -4.68 -0.57
C LEU A 95 5.76 -5.52 -0.52
N ASN A 96 5.78 -6.70 -1.14
CA ASN A 96 4.67 -7.65 -1.07
C ASN A 96 5.15 -9.09 -1.19
N ILE A 97 4.38 -10.05 -0.65
CA ILE A 97 4.75 -11.48 -0.71
C ILE A 97 4.40 -12.13 -2.06
N ASP A 98 3.44 -11.56 -2.81
CA ASP A 98 3.02 -12.11 -4.10
C ASP A 98 3.71 -11.38 -5.27
N PRO A 99 4.66 -12.05 -5.98
CA PRO A 99 5.38 -11.43 -7.09
C PRO A 99 4.49 -11.10 -8.30
N ARG A 100 3.32 -11.74 -8.44
CA ARG A 100 2.37 -11.44 -9.52
C ARG A 100 1.78 -10.05 -9.36
N GLN A 101 1.45 -9.66 -8.12
CA GLN A 101 0.94 -8.33 -7.82
C GLN A 101 2.01 -7.26 -8.03
N LEU A 102 3.25 -7.54 -7.62
CA LEU A 102 4.40 -6.65 -7.87
C LEU A 102 4.66 -6.45 -9.36
N SER A 103 4.60 -7.52 -10.16
CA SER A 103 4.74 -7.43 -11.62
C SER A 103 3.67 -6.54 -12.24
N ALA A 104 2.41 -6.70 -11.81
CA ALA A 104 1.32 -5.87 -12.30
C ALA A 104 1.43 -4.41 -11.83
N ALA A 105 1.88 -4.16 -10.59
CA ALA A 105 2.15 -2.83 -10.07
C ALA A 105 3.25 -2.13 -10.89
N ALA A 106 4.35 -2.84 -11.16
CA ALA A 106 5.46 -2.33 -11.96
C ALA A 106 5.06 -1.99 -13.39
N ALA A 107 4.18 -2.78 -14.01
CA ALA A 107 3.74 -2.57 -15.40
C ALA A 107 2.97 -1.26 -15.62
N VAL A 108 2.36 -0.70 -14.56
CA VAL A 108 1.52 0.50 -14.64
C VAL A 108 2.09 1.70 -13.86
N SER A 109 3.24 1.54 -13.21
CA SER A 109 3.83 2.60 -12.36
C SER A 109 5.02 3.25 -13.06
N THR A 110 4.85 4.49 -13.50
CA THR A 110 5.94 5.32 -14.05
C THR A 110 6.33 6.39 -13.03
N PRO A 111 7.60 6.47 -12.60
CA PRO A 111 8.04 7.54 -11.71
C PRO A 111 7.81 8.92 -12.32
N ALA A 112 7.37 9.87 -11.50
CA ALA A 112 7.09 11.26 -11.89
C ALA A 112 7.69 12.23 -10.87
N ALA A 113 7.78 13.52 -11.21
CA ALA A 113 8.14 14.60 -10.27
C ALA A 113 9.43 14.35 -9.44
N GLY A 114 10.46 13.76 -10.04
CA GLY A 114 11.73 13.46 -9.37
C GLY A 114 11.72 12.20 -8.49
N ASN A 115 10.57 11.51 -8.39
CA ASN A 115 10.43 10.29 -7.61
C ASN A 115 11.19 9.11 -8.23
N THR A 116 11.49 8.12 -7.40
CA THR A 116 11.93 6.78 -7.80
C THR A 116 10.98 5.74 -7.22
N ILE A 117 10.78 4.61 -7.92
CA ILE A 117 9.89 3.53 -7.48
C ILE A 117 10.64 2.20 -7.62
N ALA A 118 10.64 1.41 -6.55
CA ALA A 118 11.19 0.06 -6.52
C ALA A 118 10.18 -0.92 -5.89
N TRP A 119 10.19 -2.16 -6.36
CA TRP A 119 9.28 -3.23 -5.94
C TRP A 119 10.09 -4.41 -5.42
N PHE A 120 9.77 -4.91 -4.23
CA PHE A 120 10.50 -5.98 -3.57
C PHE A 120 9.56 -7.11 -3.15
N GLU A 121 9.89 -8.33 -3.57
CA GLU A 121 9.28 -9.53 -3.01
C GLU A 121 9.89 -9.81 -1.63
N GLY A 122 9.06 -10.00 -0.60
CA GLY A 122 9.57 -10.27 0.74
C GLY A 122 8.49 -10.54 1.80
N ASP A 123 8.93 -11.10 2.92
CA ASP A 123 8.11 -11.29 4.12
C ASP A 123 8.17 -10.04 5.01
N ALA A 124 7.02 -9.46 5.32
CA ALA A 124 6.91 -8.31 6.22
C ALA A 124 7.39 -8.60 7.66
N CYS A 125 7.39 -9.86 8.09
CA CYS A 125 7.95 -10.28 9.38
C CYS A 125 9.48 -10.47 9.36
N GLN A 126 10.11 -10.30 8.19
CA GLN A 126 11.56 -10.39 7.98
C GLN A 126 11.96 -9.43 6.85
N LEU A 127 11.89 -8.13 7.12
CA LEU A 127 12.06 -7.10 6.11
C LEU A 127 13.51 -7.14 5.55
N PRO A 128 13.69 -7.27 4.22
CA PRO A 128 15.00 -7.43 3.58
C PRO A 128 15.74 -6.09 3.41
N PHE A 129 15.69 -5.23 4.44
CA PHE A 129 16.27 -3.90 4.45
C PHE A 129 17.15 -3.70 5.66
N GLU A 130 18.16 -2.84 5.51
CA GLU A 130 19.05 -2.44 6.60
C GLU A 130 18.31 -1.60 7.65
N ASP A 131 18.85 -1.56 8.85
CA ASP A 131 18.36 -0.71 9.94
C ASP A 131 18.33 0.77 9.52
N ASN A 132 17.34 1.54 9.98
CA ASN A 132 17.26 2.98 9.73
C ASN A 132 17.28 3.37 8.22
N SER A 133 16.60 2.59 7.38
CA SER A 133 16.55 2.82 5.93
C SER A 133 15.41 3.75 5.49
N PHE A 134 14.28 3.79 6.22
CA PHE A 134 13.08 4.51 5.79
C PHE A 134 12.70 5.66 6.70
N ASP A 135 12.28 6.78 6.12
CA ASP A 135 11.66 7.88 6.86
C ASP A 135 10.22 7.53 7.25
N ARG A 136 9.51 6.83 6.36
CA ARG A 136 8.09 6.49 6.49
C ARG A 136 7.82 5.04 6.14
N ILE A 137 6.95 4.41 6.92
CA ILE A 137 6.38 3.11 6.60
C ILE A 137 4.86 3.25 6.60
N LEU A 138 4.23 2.76 5.54
CA LEU A 138 2.79 2.57 5.46
C LEU A 138 2.50 1.07 5.50
N ALA A 139 1.38 0.73 6.13
CA ALA A 139 0.80 -0.60 6.08
C ALA A 139 -0.73 -0.45 6.05
N VAL A 140 -1.29 -0.52 4.83
CA VAL A 140 -2.73 -0.35 4.59
C VAL A 140 -3.38 -1.72 4.51
N GLU A 141 -4.18 -2.07 5.52
CA GLU A 141 -5.04 -3.26 5.52
C GLU A 141 -4.35 -4.56 5.08
N CYS A 142 -3.13 -4.77 5.58
CA CYS A 142 -2.34 -5.95 5.24
C CYS A 142 -1.89 -6.74 6.48
N ILE A 143 -1.70 -6.08 7.62
CA ILE A 143 -1.04 -6.65 8.80
C ILE A 143 -1.82 -7.83 9.39
N PHE A 144 -3.15 -7.86 9.24
CA PHE A 144 -3.99 -8.98 9.67
C PHE A 144 -3.74 -10.29 8.89
N HIS A 145 -3.12 -10.22 7.72
CA HIS A 145 -2.67 -11.40 6.98
C HIS A 145 -1.31 -11.93 7.45
N PHE A 146 -0.55 -11.14 8.22
CA PHE A 146 0.80 -11.51 8.61
C PHE A 146 0.78 -12.59 9.70
N PRO A 147 1.76 -13.52 9.70
CA PRO A 147 1.87 -14.53 10.74
C PRO A 147 1.99 -13.96 12.16
N SER A 148 2.51 -12.74 12.31
CA SER A 148 2.63 -12.05 13.59
C SER A 148 2.70 -10.54 13.42
N ARG A 149 1.71 -9.83 13.99
CA ARG A 149 1.75 -8.36 14.08
C ARG A 149 2.95 -7.87 14.87
N GLU A 150 3.28 -8.54 15.97
CA GLU A 150 4.42 -8.21 16.82
C GLU A 150 5.74 -8.26 16.05
N LYS A 151 5.99 -9.34 15.29
CA LYS A 151 7.21 -9.46 14.47
C LYS A 151 7.30 -8.37 13.42
N PHE A 152 6.20 -8.09 12.73
CA PHE A 152 6.15 -6.98 11.78
C PHE A 152 6.48 -5.64 12.46
N LEU A 153 5.90 -5.34 13.62
CA LEU A 153 6.16 -4.10 14.34
C LEU A 153 7.62 -3.98 14.79
N VAL A 154 8.26 -5.08 15.19
CA VAL A 154 9.70 -5.11 15.50
C VAL A 154 10.54 -4.80 14.27
N GLU A 155 10.25 -5.44 13.13
CA GLU A 155 10.96 -5.19 11.88
C GLU A 155 10.75 -3.77 11.35
N ALA A 156 9.51 -3.26 11.39
CA ALA A 156 9.18 -1.89 11.02
C ALA A 156 9.94 -0.88 11.88
N ALA A 157 10.01 -1.10 13.20
CA ALA A 157 10.80 -0.27 14.11
C ALA A 157 12.30 -0.32 13.80
N ARG A 158 12.83 -1.48 13.42
CA ARG A 158 14.24 -1.66 13.05
C ARG A 158 14.62 -0.88 11.79
N VAL A 159 13.81 -0.97 10.74
CA VAL A 159 14.10 -0.33 9.45
C VAL A 159 13.71 1.15 9.39
N LEU A 160 12.92 1.65 10.35
CA LEU A 160 12.64 3.08 10.48
C LEU A 160 13.87 3.84 10.97
N LYS A 161 14.15 4.98 10.33
CA LYS A 161 15.12 5.97 10.82
C LYS A 161 14.67 6.52 12.19
N PRO A 162 15.60 7.03 13.01
CA PRO A 162 15.22 7.74 14.23
C PRO A 162 14.33 8.94 13.90
N GLY A 163 13.14 9.01 14.51
CA GLY A 163 12.13 10.03 14.22
C GLY A 163 11.24 9.73 13.00
N GLY A 164 11.39 8.56 12.37
CA GLY A 164 10.50 8.07 11.33
C GLY A 164 9.13 7.65 11.87
N TYR A 165 8.17 7.49 10.96
CA TYR A 165 6.76 7.19 11.29
C TYR A 165 6.30 5.91 10.62
N LEU A 166 5.63 5.06 11.39
CA LEU A 166 4.79 3.98 10.89
C LEU A 166 3.32 4.44 10.97
N ALA A 167 2.61 4.40 9.85
CA ALA A 167 1.17 4.61 9.80
C ALA A 167 0.46 3.33 9.36
N VAL A 168 -0.59 2.95 10.09
CA VAL A 168 -1.34 1.70 9.89
C VAL A 168 -2.82 1.98 9.77
N SER A 169 -3.46 1.36 8.78
CA SER A 169 -4.91 1.12 8.78
C SER A 169 -5.12 -0.40 8.88
N ASP A 170 -5.88 -0.87 9.88
CA ASP A 170 -6.12 -2.30 10.09
C ASP A 170 -7.45 -2.49 10.86
N PHE A 171 -8.01 -3.70 10.80
CA PHE A 171 -9.15 -4.10 11.61
C PHE A 171 -8.74 -4.37 13.05
N VAL A 172 -9.53 -3.85 13.98
CA VAL A 172 -9.44 -4.18 15.40
C VAL A 172 -10.52 -5.21 15.77
N PRO A 173 -10.24 -6.17 16.67
CA PRO A 173 -11.24 -7.12 17.17
C PRO A 173 -12.41 -6.45 17.90
#